data_AF-A0AAD7FGZ8-F1
#
_entry.id   AF-A0AAD7FGZ8-F1
#
_cell.length_a   1.000
_cell.length_b   1.000
_cell.length_c   1.000
_cell.angle_alpha   90.00
_cell.angle_beta   90.00
_cell.angle_gamma   90.00
#
_symmetry.space_group_name_H-M   'P 1'
#
loop_
_entity.id
_entity.type
_entity.pdbx_description
1 polymer ?
#
loop_
_entity_poly.entity_id
_entity_poly.type
_entity_poly.pdbx_seq_one_letter_code
_entity_poly.pdbx_strand_id
1 'polypeptide(L)' 'FTDDVATKLSDTVRRKCFNCRTIETSTWRRSNISPGKVLCNKCGLYERTHQRSRPDQLPSQKS' A
#
# COMPACT_ATOMS: atom_id res chain seq x y z
N PHE A 1 30.49 1.03 -2.07
CA PHE A 1 29.46 0.86 -3.11
C PHE A 1 28.15 0.62 -2.40
N THR A 2 27.57 1.65 -1.80
CA THR A 2 26.34 1.55 -1.00
C THR A 2 25.61 2.88 -1.06
N ASP A 3 24.96 3.16 -2.19
CA ASP A 3 24.07 4.32 -2.35
C ASP A 3 22.61 3.89 -2.64
N ASP A 4 22.35 2.59 -2.73
CA ASP A 4 21.08 2.03 -3.22
C ASP A 4 19.96 2.03 -2.17
N VAL A 5 20.29 2.30 -0.90
CA VAL A 5 19.33 2.34 0.22
C VAL A 5 18.61 3.69 0.32
N ALA A 6 19.31 4.80 0.02
CA ALA A 6 18.75 6.14 0.12
C ALA A 6 17.66 6.39 -0.95
N THR A 7 17.86 5.88 -2.16
CA THR A 7 16.90 5.99 -3.26
C THR A 7 15.65 5.13 -3.03
N LYS A 8 15.78 4.00 -2.31
CA LYS A 8 14.63 3.15 -1.95
C LYS A 8 13.73 3.77 -0.88
N LEU A 9 14.30 4.59 0.02
CA LEU A 9 13.54 5.29 1.05
C LEU A 9 12.69 6.44 0.47
N SER A 10 13.23 7.23 -0.46
CA SER A 10 12.51 8.39 -1.00
C SER A 10 11.26 7.99 -1.79
N ASP A 11 11.29 6.82 -2.41
CA ASP A 11 10.22 6.24 -3.20
C ASP A 11 9.12 5.58 -2.33
N THR A 12 9.44 5.12 -1.12
CA THR A 12 8.44 4.61 -0.15
C THR A 12 7.79 5.74 0.65
N VAL A 13 8.51 6.83 0.92
CA VAL A 13 8.02 8.00 1.69
C VAL A 13 6.89 8.77 0.99
N ARG A 14 6.69 8.58 -0.32
CA ARG A 14 5.63 9.29 -1.09
C ARG A 14 4.44 8.44 -1.53
N ARG A 15 4.41 7.14 -1.21
CA ARG A 15 3.29 6.28 -1.65
C ARG A 15 2.19 6.24 -0.61
N LYS A 16 0.95 6.29 -1.10
CA LYS A 16 -0.27 6.23 -0.29
C LYS A 16 -1.17 5.12 -0.81
N CYS A 17 -1.67 4.28 0.08
CA CYS A 17 -2.59 3.22 -0.30
C CYS A 17 -3.88 3.81 -0.87
N PHE A 18 -4.30 3.35 -2.04
CA PHE A 18 -5.53 3.81 -2.68
C PHE A 18 -6.79 3.44 -1.89
N ASN A 19 -6.79 2.29 -1.19
CA ASN A 19 -7.93 1.82 -0.41
C ASN A 19 -7.95 2.44 1.00
N CYS A 20 -6.94 2.17 1.85
CA CYS A 20 -6.95 2.59 3.26
C CYS A 20 -6.11 3.83 3.57
N ARG A 21 -5.55 4.49 2.56
CA ARG A 21 -4.79 5.75 2.71
C ARG A 21 -3.53 5.70 3.60
N THR A 22 -3.12 4.52 4.08
CA THR A 22 -1.86 4.39 4.82
C THR A 22 -0.68 4.81 3.94
N ILE A 23 0.27 5.52 4.56
CA ILE A 23 1.59 5.84 3.98
C ILE A 23 2.67 4.92 4.53
N GLU A 24 2.36 4.15 5.57
CA GLU A 24 3.23 3.17 6.19
C GLU A 24 2.78 1.76 5.80
N THR A 25 3.68 1.00 5.18
CA THR A 25 3.44 -0.41 4.88
C THR A 25 4.75 -1.15 4.67
N SER A 26 4.78 -2.44 5.02
CA SER A 26 5.94 -3.31 4.78
C SER A 26 6.16 -3.62 3.31
N THR A 27 5.10 -3.64 2.49
CA THR A 27 5.20 -3.90 1.06
C THR A 27 4.05 -3.24 0.32
N TRP A 28 4.39 -2.52 -0.74
CA TRP A 28 3.43 -1.96 -1.68
C TRP A 28 3.01 -3.03 -2.71
N ARG A 29 1.71 -3.15 -2.94
CA ARG A 29 1.10 -4.07 -3.90
C ARG A 29 0.42 -3.26 -5.01
N ARG A 30 0.33 -3.80 -6.21
CA ARG A 30 -0.56 -3.26 -7.26
C ARG A 30 -1.97 -3.78 -7.03
N SER A 31 -2.98 -2.95 -7.25
CA SER A 31 -4.36 -3.39 -7.19
C SER A 31 -4.67 -4.31 -8.37
N ASN A 32 -5.40 -5.39 -8.08
CA ASN A 32 -5.82 -6.36 -9.10
C ASN A 32 -7.16 -5.95 -9.76
N ILE A 33 -7.91 -5.08 -9.09
CA ILE A 33 -9.23 -4.62 -9.52
C ILE A 33 -9.21 -3.16 -10.03
N SER A 34 -8.19 -2.38 -9.68
CA SER A 34 -8.00 -0.99 -10.11
C SER A 34 -6.60 -0.81 -10.71
N PRO A 35 -6.45 -1.03 -12.04
CA PRO A 35 -5.16 -0.93 -12.71
C PRO A 35 -4.45 0.40 -12.43
N GLY A 36 -3.14 0.35 -12.21
CA GLY A 36 -2.33 1.55 -11.91
C GLY A 36 -2.48 2.09 -10.49
N LYS A 37 -3.37 1.54 -9.65
CA LYS A 37 -3.47 1.89 -8.23
C LYS A 37 -2.50 1.07 -7.39
N VAL A 38 -1.92 1.72 -6.39
CA VAL A 38 -1.05 1.08 -5.39
C VAL A 38 -1.82 0.87 -4.09
N LEU A 39 -1.56 -0.25 -3.43
CA LEU A 39 -2.17 -0.67 -2.19
C LEU A 39 -1.10 -1.02 -1.17
N CYS A 40 -1.43 -0.88 0.10
CA CYS A 40 -0.62 -1.46 1.15
C CYS A 40 -0.74 -2.99 1.13
N ASN A 41 0.16 -3.67 1.84
CA ASN A 41 0.19 -5.13 1.87
C ASN A 41 -1.17 -5.73 2.30
N LYS A 42 -1.83 -5.14 3.31
CA LYS A 42 -3.10 -5.66 3.84
C LYS A 42 -4.25 -5.51 2.85
N CYS A 43 -4.32 -4.39 2.13
CA CYS A 43 -5.36 -4.14 1.12
C CYS A 43 -5.13 -5.00 -0.13
N GLY A 44 -3.90 -5.11 -0.60
CA GLY A 44 -3.57 -5.94 -1.76
C GLY A 44 -3.80 -7.44 -1.50
N LEU A 45 -3.48 -7.93 -0.30
CA LEU A 45 -3.81 -9.30 0.09
C LEU A 45 -5.32 -9.52 0.17
N TYR A 46 -6.06 -8.56 0.73
CA TYR A 46 -7.52 -8.65 0.80
C TYR A 46 -8.16 -8.75 -0.58
N GLU A 47 -7.75 -7.89 -1.52
CA GLU A 47 -8.22 -7.94 -2.91
C GLU A 47 -7.93 -9.30 -3.56
N ARG A 48 -6.74 -9.86 -3.36
CA ARG A 48 -6.39 -11.17 -3.94
C ARG A 48 -7.25 -12.30 -3.39
N THR A 49 -7.57 -12.27 -2.10
CA THR A 49 -8.35 -13.34 -1.46
C THR A 49 -9.86 -13.20 -1.69
N HIS A 50 -10.39 -11.97 -1.65
CA HIS A 50 -11.84 -11.73 -1.69
C HIS A 50 -12.32 -11.18 -3.04
N GLN A 51 -11.41 -10.92 -3.98
CA GLN A 51 -11.69 -10.32 -5.30
C GLN A 51 -12.47 -8.99 -5.21
N ARG A 52 -12.38 -8.30 -4.07
CA ARG A 52 -13.09 -7.05 -3.78
C ARG A 52 -12.24 -6.12 -2.92
N SER A 53 -12.52 -4.82 -2.98
CA SER A 53 -11.89 -3.83 -2.11
C SER A 53 -12.10 -4.16 -0.64
N ARG A 54 -11.09 -3.93 0.20
CA ARG A 54 -11.24 -4.06 1.66
C ARG A 54 -12.28 -3.04 2.13
N PRO A 55 -13.34 -3.47 2.85
CA PRO A 55 -14.30 -2.52 3.43
C PRO A 55 -13.56 -1.66 4.45
N ASP A 56 -13.83 -0.35 4.40
CA ASP A 56 -13.22 0.64 5.28
C ASP A 56 -13.82 0.50 6.68
N GLN A 57 -13.39 -0.52 7.43
CA GLN A 57 -13.63 -0.58 8.86
C GLN A 57 -12.51 0.18 9.55
N LEU A 58 -12.68 1.50 9.54
CA LEU A 58 -11.91 2.52 10.24
C LEU A 58 -10.44 2.68 9.80
N PRO A 59 -9.98 3.92 9.58
CA PRO A 59 -8.58 4.17 9.33
C PRO A 59 -7.80 3.77 10.58
N SER A 60 -6.88 2.82 10.44
CA SER A 60 -5.82 2.60 11.42
C SER A 60 -4.83 3.77 11.36
N GLN A 61 -5.31 4.97 11.62
CA GLN A 61 -4.50 6.11 12.03
C GLN A 61 -4.56 6.13 13.54
N LYS A 62 -3.71 5.32 14.18
CA LYS A 62 -3.34 5.64 15.56
C LYS A 62 -2.48 6.90 15.47
N SER A 63 -2.98 7.97 16.08
CA SER A 63 -2.26 9.20 16.39
C SER A 63 -0.98 8.93 17.17
#